data_AF-A0A4Q1RE24-F1
#
_entry.id   AF-A0A4Q1RE24-F1
#
_cell.length_a   1.000
_cell.length_b   1.000
_cell.length_c   1.000
_cell.angle_alpha   90.00
_cell.angle_beta   90.00
_cell.angle_gamma   90.00
#
_symmetry.space_group_name_H-M   'P 1'
#
loop_
_entity.id
_entity.type
_entity.pdbx_description
1 polymer ?
#
loop_
_entity_poly.entity_id
_entity_poly.type
_entity_poly.pdbx_seq_one_letter_code
_entity_poly.pdbx_strand_id
1 'polypeptide(L)'
;MRLSLLCFGLHACSLFLEPFAINGENEMTTAGYALGGIFWASLLAGTVLFEICRRNLSGDAGYREWKQKKVPGIFGFFRTKAARIVDPILLLSMVITIVNNLTGNIPEGLLLVVLAVMVFTFYLHMMVNGRVYRYMTLSERKEKKSENKEN
;
A
#
# COMPACT_ATOMS: atom_id res chain seq x y z
N MET A 1 0.76 -10.69 5.43
CA MET A 1 0.66 -9.22 5.26
C MET A 1 1.97 -8.56 4.83
N ARG A 2 3.11 -8.80 5.49
CA ARG A 2 4.40 -8.18 5.12
C ARG A 2 4.84 -8.42 3.68
N LEU A 3 4.68 -9.64 3.16
CA LEU A 3 5.05 -9.97 1.78
C LEU A 3 4.22 -9.20 0.74
N SER A 4 2.92 -9.02 1.00
CA SER A 4 2.04 -8.20 0.16
C SER A 4 2.48 -6.74 0.12
N LEU A 5 2.94 -6.19 1.26
CA LEU A 5 3.52 -4.83 1.32
C LEU A 5 4.79 -4.70 0.47
N LEU A 6 5.65 -5.71 0.47
CA LEU A 6 6.85 -5.71 -0.38
C LEU A 6 6.48 -5.70 -1.85
N CYS A 7 5.50 -6.51 -2.27
CA CYS A 7 4.99 -6.50 -3.64
C CYS A 7 4.40 -5.14 -4.03
N PHE A 8 3.59 -4.53 -3.17
CA PHE A 8 3.04 -3.18 -3.43
C PHE A 8 4.11 -2.09 -3.45
N GLY A 9 5.18 -2.24 -2.66
CA GLY A 9 6.36 -1.38 -2.74
C GLY A 9 7.08 -1.51 -4.08
N LEU A 10 7.33 -2.74 -4.52
CA LEU A 10 7.93 -3.02 -5.84
C LEU A 10 7.07 -2.45 -6.98
N HIS A 11 5.76 -2.60 -6.90
CA HIS A 11 4.82 -2.00 -7.85
C HIS A 11 4.97 -0.48 -7.92
N ALA A 12 4.95 0.20 -6.78
CA ALA A 12 5.12 1.65 -6.72
C ALA A 12 6.49 2.09 -7.26
N CYS A 13 7.56 1.37 -6.94
CA CYS A 13 8.90 1.67 -7.47
C CYS A 13 8.98 1.52 -8.99
N SER A 14 8.23 0.58 -9.59
CA SER A 14 8.27 0.40 -11.04
C SER A 14 7.72 1.60 -11.82
N LEU A 15 6.82 2.39 -11.23
CA LEU A 15 6.34 3.66 -11.82
C LEU A 15 7.45 4.70 -11.91
N PHE A 16 8.30 4.80 -10.88
CA PHE A 16 9.41 5.75 -10.88
C PHE A 16 10.47 5.43 -11.94
N LEU A 17 10.60 4.15 -12.31
CA LEU A 17 11.60 3.69 -13.28
C LEU A 17 11.13 3.76 -14.74
N GLU A 18 9.89 4.21 -14.98
CA GLU A 18 9.30 4.33 -16.31
C GLU A 18 10.17 5.10 -17.33
N PRO A 19 10.84 6.22 -16.98
CA PRO A 19 11.69 6.94 -17.94
C PRO A 19 12.87 6.12 -18.49
N PHE A 20 13.26 5.04 -17.81
CA PHE A 20 14.33 4.14 -18.24
C PHE A 20 13.82 2.99 -19.12
N ALA A 21 12.51 2.89 -19.35
CA ALA A 21 11.92 1.85 -20.18
C ALA A 21 12.21 2.06 -21.68
N ILE A 22 12.43 3.31 -22.08
CA ILE A 22 12.54 3.75 -23.47
C ILE A 22 13.98 4.22 -23.74
N ASN A 23 14.53 3.90 -24.92
CA ASN A 23 15.86 4.35 -25.34
C ASN A 23 15.83 5.74 -26.01
N GLY A 24 16.99 6.25 -26.43
CA GLY A 24 17.09 7.55 -27.11
C GLY A 24 16.41 7.62 -28.48
N GLU A 25 16.03 6.48 -29.07
CA GLU A 25 15.29 6.37 -30.33
C GLU A 25 13.78 6.21 -30.11
N ASN A 26 13.32 6.38 -28.87
CA ASN A 26 11.94 6.20 -28.45
C ASN A 26 11.42 4.75 -28.62
N GLU A 27 12.33 3.77 -28.66
CA GLU A 27 12.00 2.35 -28.71
C GLU A 27 12.03 1.71 -27.31
N MET A 28 11.17 0.71 -27.11
CA MET A 28 11.10 -0.04 -25.85
C MET A 28 12.35 -0.89 -25.66
N THR A 29 13.05 -0.70 -24.55
CA THR A 29 14.21 -1.52 -24.20
C THR A 29 13.79 -2.88 -23.63
N THR A 30 14.71 -3.85 -23.64
CA THR A 30 14.54 -5.12 -22.89
C THR A 30 14.23 -4.87 -21.42
N ALA A 31 14.87 -3.86 -20.83
CA ALA A 31 14.59 -3.42 -19.46
C ALA A 31 13.18 -2.86 -19.30
N GLY A 32 12.67 -2.12 -20.29
CA GLY A 32 11.30 -1.62 -20.33
C GLY A 32 10.25 -2.73 -20.34
N TYR A 33 10.43 -3.76 -21.18
CA TYR A 33 9.57 -4.94 -21.15
C TYR A 33 9.61 -5.68 -19.81
N ALA A 34 10.81 -5.85 -19.24
CA ALA A 34 10.97 -6.45 -17.92
C ALA A 34 10.28 -5.61 -16.82
N LEU A 35 10.38 -4.28 -16.89
CA LEU A 35 9.75 -3.35 -15.95
C LEU A 35 8.22 -3.45 -16.01
N GLY A 36 7.65 -3.50 -17.21
CA GLY A 36 6.21 -3.76 -17.39
C GLY A 36 5.77 -5.12 -16.83
N GLY A 37 6.60 -6.15 -17.00
CA GLY A 37 6.38 -7.46 -16.38
C GLY A 37 6.39 -7.39 -14.84
N ILE A 38 7.37 -6.71 -14.25
CA ILE A 38 7.49 -6.51 -12.80
C ILE A 38 6.31 -5.70 -12.26
N PHE A 39 5.88 -4.66 -12.98
CA PHE A 39 4.70 -3.86 -12.63
C PHE A 39 3.47 -4.75 -12.45
N TRP A 40 3.06 -5.49 -13.48
CA TRP A 40 1.86 -6.33 -13.40
C TRP A 40 2.01 -7.49 -12.42
N ALA A 41 3.16 -8.17 -12.42
CA ALA A 41 3.40 -9.31 -11.54
C ALA A 41 3.36 -8.91 -10.06
N SER A 42 3.98 -7.78 -9.70
CA SER A 42 3.99 -7.28 -8.32
C SER A 42 2.61 -6.81 -7.86
N LEU A 43 1.80 -6.20 -8.74
CA LEU A 43 0.41 -5.83 -8.43
C LEU A 43 -0.43 -7.06 -8.10
N LEU A 44 -0.39 -8.06 -8.98
CA LEU A 44 -1.17 -9.29 -8.86
C LEU A 44 -0.72 -10.09 -7.64
N ALA A 45 0.59 -10.28 -7.47
CA ALA A 45 1.14 -10.98 -6.31
C ALA A 45 0.77 -10.27 -5.00
N GLY A 46 0.92 -8.94 -4.93
CA GLY A 46 0.56 -8.15 -3.75
C GLY A 46 -0.91 -8.31 -3.37
N THR A 47 -1.80 -8.29 -4.36
CA THR A 47 -3.25 -8.44 -4.20
C THR A 47 -3.61 -9.86 -3.74
N VAL A 48 -3.10 -10.89 -4.40
CA VAL A 48 -3.36 -12.30 -4.06
C VAL A 48 -2.85 -12.63 -2.66
N LEU A 49 -1.64 -12.19 -2.31
CA LEU A 49 -1.07 -12.40 -0.97
C LEU A 49 -1.86 -11.68 0.12
N PHE A 50 -2.38 -10.48 -0.15
CA PHE A 50 -3.27 -9.78 0.77
C PHE A 50 -4.58 -10.55 0.98
N GLU A 51 -5.17 -11.04 -0.10
CA GLU A 51 -6.40 -11.83 -0.08
C GLU A 51 -6.22 -13.15 0.68
N ILE A 52 -5.13 -13.89 0.45
CA ILE A 52 -4.78 -15.08 1.23
C ILE A 52 -4.66 -14.74 2.72
N CYS A 53 -3.95 -13.67 3.05
CA CYS A 53 -3.82 -13.20 4.43
C CYS A 53 -5.19 -12.91 5.06
N ARG A 54 -6.09 -12.26 4.32
CA ARG A 54 -7.46 -11.96 4.75
C ARG A 54 -8.29 -13.23 4.93
N ARG A 55 -8.15 -14.21 4.04
CA ARG A 55 -8.87 -15.49 4.11
C ARG A 55 -8.42 -16.31 5.33
N ASN A 56 -7.12 -16.39 5.57
CA ASN A 56 -6.57 -17.08 6.74
C ASN A 56 -7.11 -16.47 8.04
N LEU A 57 -7.13 -15.13 8.14
CA LEU A 57 -7.76 -14.46 9.28
C LEU A 57 -9.27 -14.68 9.35
N SER A 58 -9.96 -14.84 8.22
CA SER A 58 -11.41 -15.04 8.23
C SER A 58 -11.87 -16.39 8.78
N GLY A 59 -10.96 -17.36 8.91
CA GLY A 59 -11.18 -18.62 9.61
C GLY A 59 -11.13 -18.49 11.14
N ASP A 60 -10.55 -17.41 11.66
CA ASP A 60 -10.50 -17.13 13.10
C ASP A 60 -11.86 -16.65 13.62
N ALA A 61 -12.41 -17.37 14.62
CA ALA A 61 -13.70 -17.04 15.23
C ALA A 61 -13.72 -15.62 15.83
N GLY A 62 -12.61 -15.19 16.45
CA GLY A 62 -12.45 -13.84 17.00
C GLY A 62 -12.44 -12.77 15.91
N TYR A 63 -11.89 -13.06 14.74
CA TYR A 63 -11.96 -12.14 13.60
C TYR A 63 -13.38 -12.04 13.03
N ARG A 64 -14.13 -13.15 12.95
CA ARG A 64 -15.51 -13.15 12.44
C ARG A 64 -16.44 -12.28 13.30
N GLU A 65 -16.33 -12.38 14.62
CA GLU A 65 -17.09 -11.53 15.54
C GLU A 65 -16.71 -10.04 15.40
N TRP A 66 -15.41 -9.76 15.27
CA TRP A 66 -14.89 -8.41 15.11
C TRP A 66 -15.27 -7.78 13.75
N LYS A 67 -15.37 -8.59 12.68
CA LYS A 67 -15.65 -8.17 11.29
C LYS A 67 -17.00 -7.49 11.14
N GLN A 68 -18.01 -7.89 11.91
CA GLN A 68 -19.40 -7.42 11.74
C GLN A 68 -19.61 -5.95 12.11
N LYS A 69 -18.70 -5.33 12.89
CA LYS A 69 -18.94 -4.02 13.49
C LYS A 69 -18.30 -2.84 12.73
N LYS A 70 -17.65 -3.05 11.58
CA LYS A 70 -16.67 -2.06 11.07
C LYS A 70 -16.69 -1.78 9.56
N VAL A 71 -16.63 -0.48 9.27
CA VAL A 71 -16.54 0.16 7.94
C VAL A 71 -15.26 -0.30 7.20
N PRO A 72 -15.31 -0.49 5.87
CA PRO A 72 -14.14 -0.81 5.06
C PRO A 72 -13.01 0.24 5.18
N GLY A 73 -11.78 -0.19 4.90
CA GLY A 73 -10.56 0.59 5.14
C GLY A 73 -10.47 1.87 4.33
N ILE A 74 -10.99 1.87 3.10
CA ILE A 74 -10.94 3.02 2.18
C ILE A 74 -11.67 4.27 2.67
N PHE A 75 -12.71 4.11 3.51
CA PHE A 75 -13.44 5.23 4.12
C PHE A 75 -12.97 5.52 5.55
N GLY A 76 -11.88 4.89 5.97
CA GLY A 76 -11.34 5.07 7.31
C GLY A 76 -10.06 5.87 7.25
N PHE A 77 -10.11 7.15 7.61
CA PHE A 77 -8.90 7.94 7.82
C PHE A 77 -8.52 7.95 9.31
N PHE A 78 -7.21 8.04 9.57
CA PHE A 78 -6.59 8.24 10.88
C PHE A 78 -6.98 7.20 11.95
N ARG A 79 -7.42 6.00 11.55
CA ARG A 79 -8.01 5.01 12.48
C ARG A 79 -6.99 4.26 13.33
N THR A 80 -5.73 4.23 12.90
CA THR A 80 -4.63 3.54 13.60
C THR A 80 -3.45 4.48 13.79
N LYS A 81 -2.53 4.16 14.72
CA LYS A 81 -1.31 4.95 14.91
C LYS A 81 -0.49 5.05 13.61
N ALA A 82 -0.41 3.95 12.86
CA ALA A 82 0.24 3.92 11.54
C ALA A 82 -0.50 4.80 10.52
N ALA A 83 -1.84 4.74 10.48
CA ALA A 83 -2.64 5.58 9.58
C ALA A 83 -2.43 7.08 9.79
N ARG A 84 -2.16 7.52 11.03
CA ARG A 84 -1.88 8.94 11.29
C ARG A 84 -0.60 9.46 10.64
N ILE A 85 0.30 8.57 10.25
CA ILE A 85 1.52 8.91 9.51
C ILE A 85 1.26 8.77 8.01
N VAL A 86 0.61 7.68 7.60
CA VAL A 86 0.37 7.36 6.18
C VAL A 86 -0.61 8.33 5.53
N ASP A 87 -1.72 8.63 6.17
CA ASP A 87 -2.82 9.38 5.57
C ASP A 87 -2.44 10.83 5.21
N PRO A 88 -1.69 11.60 6.05
CA PRO A 88 -1.17 12.90 5.65
C PRO A 88 -0.25 12.85 4.42
N ILE A 89 0.60 11.82 4.30
CA ILE A 89 1.51 11.67 3.16
C ILE A 89 0.70 11.41 1.88
N LEU A 90 -0.34 10.56 1.97
CA LEU A 90 -1.25 10.32 0.86
C LEU A 90 -1.98 11.61 0.44
N LEU A 91 -2.56 12.34 1.40
CA LEU A 91 -3.27 13.59 1.10
C LEU A 91 -2.34 14.66 0.50
N LEU A 92 -1.13 14.80 1.05
CA LEU A 92 -0.14 15.75 0.55
C LEU A 92 0.32 15.41 -0.87
N SER A 93 0.66 14.14 -1.13
CA SER A 93 1.07 13.70 -2.47
C SER A 93 -0.07 13.83 -3.50
N MET A 94 -1.32 13.60 -3.10
CA MET A 94 -2.50 13.86 -3.92
C MET A 94 -2.66 15.35 -4.27
N VAL A 95 -2.51 16.24 -3.28
CA VAL A 95 -2.56 17.70 -3.52
C VAL A 95 -1.46 18.14 -4.48
N ILE A 96 -0.22 17.68 -4.29
CA ILE A 96 0.90 18.00 -5.18
C ILE A 96 0.59 17.54 -6.62
N THR A 97 0.04 16.34 -6.78
CA THR A 97 -0.31 15.77 -8.09
C THR A 97 -1.42 16.60 -8.78
N ILE A 98 -2.45 17.00 -8.05
CA ILE A 98 -3.54 17.84 -8.56
C ILE A 98 -3.02 19.22 -8.97
N VAL A 99 -2.25 19.87 -8.11
CA VAL A 99 -1.66 21.20 -8.40
C VAL A 99 -0.79 21.11 -9.65
N ASN A 100 0.06 20.10 -9.77
CA ASN A 100 0.88 19.93 -10.97
C ASN A 100 0.05 19.75 -12.24
N ASN A 101 -1.04 18.97 -12.19
CA ASN A 101 -1.93 18.82 -13.34
C ASN A 101 -2.57 20.14 -13.78
N LEU A 102 -2.76 21.09 -12.85
CA LEU A 102 -3.34 22.40 -13.15
C LEU A 102 -2.30 23.43 -13.62
N THR A 103 -1.05 23.34 -13.14
CA THR A 103 -0.03 24.38 -13.39
C THR A 103 1.10 23.94 -14.30
N GLY A 104 1.38 22.65 -14.43
CA GLY A 104 2.51 22.12 -15.21
C GLY A 104 3.90 22.53 -14.71
N ASN A 105 4.01 22.94 -13.44
CA ASN A 105 5.20 23.62 -12.91
C ASN A 105 6.18 22.68 -12.18
N ILE A 106 5.84 21.40 -11.98
CA ILE A 106 6.69 20.45 -11.27
C ILE A 106 7.51 19.64 -12.29
N PRO A 107 8.84 19.49 -12.08
CA PRO A 107 9.68 18.65 -12.93
C PRO A 107 9.17 17.21 -13.00
N GLU A 108 9.20 16.62 -14.19
CA GLU A 108 8.67 15.28 -14.46
C GLU A 108 9.26 14.20 -13.54
N GLY A 109 10.59 14.20 -13.36
CA GLY A 109 11.24 13.24 -12.45
C GLY A 109 10.75 13.33 -10.99
N LEU A 110 10.46 14.54 -10.51
CA LEU A 110 9.90 14.73 -9.16
C LEU A 110 8.44 14.25 -9.11
N LEU A 111 7.66 14.48 -10.17
CA LEU A 111 6.29 14.02 -10.25
C LEU A 111 6.20 12.48 -10.19
N LEU A 112 7.10 11.78 -10.86
CA LEU A 112 7.17 10.31 -10.82
C LEU A 112 7.46 9.78 -9.42
N VAL A 113 8.35 10.44 -8.66
CA VAL A 113 8.58 10.12 -7.25
C VAL A 113 7.32 10.34 -6.43
N VAL A 114 6.66 11.49 -6.60
CA VAL A 114 5.42 11.82 -5.90
C VAL A 114 4.32 10.80 -6.21
N LEU A 115 4.21 10.37 -7.47
CA LEU A 115 3.25 9.36 -7.92
C LEU A 115 3.54 7.99 -7.28
N ALA A 116 4.80 7.55 -7.27
CA ALA A 116 5.20 6.32 -6.60
C ALA A 116 4.86 6.36 -5.10
N VAL A 117 5.17 7.48 -4.43
CA VAL A 117 4.80 7.69 -3.01
C VAL A 117 3.28 7.68 -2.82
N MET A 118 2.53 8.35 -3.69
CA MET A 118 1.07 8.40 -3.62
C MET A 118 0.45 7.02 -3.76
N VAL A 119 0.86 6.25 -4.77
CA VAL A 119 0.37 4.89 -5.01
C VAL A 119 0.72 3.96 -3.84
N PHE A 120 1.95 4.02 -3.33
CA PHE A 120 2.36 3.21 -2.20
C PHE A 120 1.58 3.57 -0.92
N THR A 121 1.44 4.87 -0.63
CA THR A 121 0.69 5.34 0.54
C THR A 121 -0.80 5.08 0.41
N PHE A 122 -1.35 5.04 -0.80
CA PHE A 122 -2.72 4.60 -1.05
C PHE A 122 -2.93 3.12 -0.70
N TYR A 123 -2.00 2.24 -1.09
CA TYR A 123 -2.03 0.84 -0.65
C TYR A 123 -1.93 0.71 0.87
N LEU A 124 -1.00 1.46 1.47
CA LEU A 124 -0.86 1.49 2.92
C LEU A 124 -2.13 1.98 3.60
N HIS A 125 -2.75 3.06 3.13
CA HIS A 125 -4.00 3.61 3.66
C HIS A 125 -5.08 2.52 3.74
N MET A 126 -5.33 1.82 2.63
CA MET A 126 -6.32 0.75 2.57
C MET A 126 -6.00 -0.40 3.54
N MET A 127 -4.73 -0.77 3.66
CA MET A 127 -4.28 -1.87 4.52
C MET A 127 -4.30 -1.52 6.01
N VAL A 128 -3.73 -0.38 6.40
CA VAL A 128 -3.54 0.04 7.80
C VAL A 128 -4.81 0.62 8.43
N ASN A 129 -5.71 1.18 7.62
CA ASN A 129 -7.06 1.53 8.08
C ASN A 129 -8.05 0.36 7.95
N GLY A 130 -7.62 -0.69 7.25
CA GLY A 130 -8.37 -1.91 7.00
C GLY A 130 -8.62 -2.75 8.25
N ARG A 131 -9.59 -3.65 8.09
CA ARG A 131 -10.06 -4.57 9.12
C ARG A 131 -8.99 -5.58 9.55
N VAL A 132 -8.27 -6.12 8.58
CA VAL A 132 -7.20 -7.13 8.77
C VAL A 132 -6.12 -6.61 9.72
N TYR A 133 -5.50 -5.46 9.38
CA TYR A 133 -4.42 -4.89 10.19
C TYR A 133 -4.85 -4.56 11.62
N ARG A 134 -6.05 -3.98 11.77
CA ARG A 134 -6.58 -3.62 13.09
C ARG A 134 -6.84 -4.85 13.95
N TYR A 135 -7.26 -5.96 13.37
CA TYR A 135 -7.41 -7.21 14.12
C TYR A 135 -6.05 -7.75 14.55
N MET A 136 -5.09 -7.87 13.63
CA MET A 136 -3.73 -8.36 13.93
C MET A 136 -3.07 -7.56 15.05
N THR A 137 -3.15 -6.22 14.98
CA THR A 137 -2.58 -5.35 16.02
C THR A 137 -3.31 -5.43 17.36
N LEU A 138 -4.58 -5.84 17.38
CA LEU A 138 -5.33 -6.08 18.61
C LEU A 138 -5.02 -7.45 19.21
N SER A 139 -4.90 -8.51 18.38
CA SER A 139 -4.56 -9.86 18.84
C SER A 139 -3.15 -9.91 19.45
N GLU A 140 -2.16 -9.35 18.76
CA GLU A 140 -0.77 -9.25 19.26
C GLU A 140 -0.68 -8.52 20.61
N ARG A 141 -1.53 -7.51 20.84
CA ARG A 141 -1.58 -6.80 22.13
C ARG A 141 -2.22 -7.61 23.24
N LYS A 142 -3.20 -8.46 22.91
CA LYS A 142 -3.85 -9.34 23.89
C LYS A 142 -2.88 -10.44 24.33
N GLU A 143 -2.18 -11.06 23.39
CA GLU A 143 -1.16 -12.10 23.64
C GLU A 143 -0.04 -11.58 24.56
N LYS A 144 0.54 -10.41 24.24
CA LYS A 144 1.57 -9.79 25.10
C LYS A 144 1.07 -9.46 26.51
N LYS A 145 -0.22 -9.16 26.66
CA LYS A 145 -0.81 -8.83 27.96
C LYS A 145 -1.10 -10.08 28.80
N SER A 146 -1.38 -11.23 28.17
CA SER A 146 -1.47 -12.51 28.87
C SER A 146 -0.09 -13.00 29.33
N GLU A 147 0.93 -12.93 28.46
CA GLU A 147 2.31 -13.31 28.83
C GLU A 147 2.84 -12.51 30.03
N ASN A 148 2.60 -11.19 30.06
CA ASN A 148 2.99 -10.34 31.18
C ASN A 148 2.21 -10.57 32.49
N LYS A 149 1.11 -11.32 32.47
CA LYS A 149 0.34 -11.67 33.67
C LYS A 149 0.71 -13.04 34.25
N GLU A 150 1.32 -13.89 33.43
CA GLU A 150 1.76 -15.23 33.82
C GLU A 150 3.20 -15.24 34.37
N ASN A 151 3.96 -14.16 34.13
CA ASN A 151 5.27 -13.88 34.74
C ASN A 151 5.15 -12.95 35.94
#